data_AF-A0A6N9BYT1-F1
#
_entry.id   AF-A0A6N9BYT1-F1
#
_cell.length_a   1.000
_cell.length_b   1.000
_cell.length_c   1.000
_cell.angle_alpha   90.00
_cell.angle_beta   90.00
_cell.angle_gamma   90.00
#
_symmetry.space_group_name_H-M   'P 1'
#
loop_
_entity.id
_entity.type
_entity.pdbx_description
1 polymer ?
#
loop_
_entity_poly.entity_id
_entity_poly.type
_entity_poly.pdbx_seq_one_letter_code
_entity_poly.pdbx_strand_id
1 'polypeptide(L)'
;MNDLIESMAAAVKAGEVLPPMPEDLTLEAAYQIQEALVRAVAGDALAGYKAGLTAPAGQAQFGIDHPLVGALYEAGRLESGAVFAGGGASLECEIGVVVDADGTPRSAGPVIEVPRIGFSRREDATGVNLCACNIAADRIVAGTQSALRDDYAELSVTLTRDGDTVLQAGLDEALGGPVPAVAWMVETLRDLGRPLADGMLLITGALGGIHPAQSGAYVADYGVLGQVTFTVT
;
A
#
# COMPACT_ATOMS: atom_id res chain seq x y z
N MET A 1 25.82 4.13 -2.08
CA MET A 1 24.57 3.36 -2.06
C MET A 1 24.23 2.93 -0.63
N ASN A 2 25.12 2.26 0.10
CA ASN A 2 24.86 1.88 1.51
C ASN A 2 24.45 3.07 2.40
N ASP A 3 25.18 4.18 2.36
CA ASP A 3 24.85 5.38 3.14
C ASP A 3 23.45 5.94 2.84
N LEU A 4 22.99 5.83 1.58
CA LEU A 4 21.64 6.23 1.17
C LEU A 4 20.60 5.28 1.79
N ILE A 5 20.80 3.96 1.67
CA ILE A 5 19.89 2.97 2.26
C ILE A 5 19.80 3.11 3.77
N GLU A 6 20.92 3.30 4.46
CA GLU A 6 20.95 3.52 5.92
C GLU A 6 20.19 4.79 6.31
N SER A 7 20.38 5.88 5.57
CA SER A 7 19.69 7.16 5.80
C SER A 7 18.19 7.04 5.53
N MET A 8 17.79 6.40 4.44
CA MET A 8 16.39 6.13 4.11
C MET A 8 15.74 5.23 5.16
N ALA A 9 16.41 4.16 5.59
CA ALA A 9 15.89 3.25 6.61
C ALA A 9 15.74 3.93 7.97
N ALA A 10 16.67 4.80 8.35
CA ALA A 10 16.56 5.62 9.57
C ALA A 10 15.35 6.56 9.49
N ALA A 11 15.17 7.26 8.36
CA ALA A 11 14.04 8.15 8.13
C ALA A 11 12.69 7.40 8.18
N VAL A 12 12.59 6.26 7.51
CA VAL A 12 11.37 5.42 7.53
C VAL A 12 11.03 4.96 8.95
N LYS A 13 12.02 4.46 9.72
CA LYS A 13 11.79 4.01 11.11
C LYS A 13 11.39 5.15 12.04
N ALA A 14 11.89 6.36 11.80
CA ALA A 14 11.58 7.55 12.59
C ALA A 14 10.28 8.26 12.13
N GLY A 15 9.73 7.91 10.96
CA GLY A 15 8.62 8.63 10.34
C GLY A 15 9.02 10.03 9.83
N GLU A 16 10.29 10.21 9.49
CA GLU A 16 10.87 11.47 9.01
C GLU A 16 10.94 11.53 7.48
N VAL A 17 11.28 12.70 6.94
CA VAL A 17 11.47 12.88 5.49
C VAL A 17 12.71 12.14 4.99
N LEU A 18 12.58 11.54 3.80
CA LEU A 18 13.66 10.86 3.10
C LEU A 18 14.77 11.84 2.71
N PRO A 19 16.03 11.37 2.72
CA PRO A 19 17.17 12.14 2.21
C PRO A 19 16.99 12.42 0.70
N PRO A 20 17.77 13.36 0.14
CA PRO A 20 17.77 13.59 -1.29
C PRO A 20 18.02 12.32 -2.10
N MET A 21 17.22 12.12 -3.14
CA MET A 21 17.34 10.96 -4.02
C MET A 21 18.44 11.17 -5.07
N PRO A 22 19.10 10.09 -5.55
CA PRO A 22 19.98 10.17 -6.70
C PRO A 22 19.25 10.67 -7.95
N GLU A 23 19.94 11.47 -8.76
CA GLU A 23 19.45 11.89 -10.07
C GLU A 23 19.43 10.70 -11.05
N ASP A 24 18.51 10.74 -12.01
CA ASP A 24 18.42 9.80 -13.15
C ASP A 24 18.39 8.30 -12.77
N LEU A 25 17.75 7.94 -11.66
CA LEU A 25 17.51 6.54 -11.33
C LEU A 25 16.69 5.84 -12.43
N THR A 26 17.11 4.64 -12.80
CA THR A 26 16.28 3.73 -13.60
C THR A 26 15.30 3.00 -12.69
N LEU A 27 14.19 2.53 -13.24
CA LEU A 27 13.23 1.73 -12.49
C LEU A 27 13.85 0.43 -11.94
N GLU A 28 14.73 -0.21 -12.71
CA GLU A 28 15.47 -1.40 -12.25
C GLU A 28 16.33 -1.09 -11.01
N ALA A 29 17.09 0.01 -11.05
CA ALA A 29 17.88 0.46 -9.91
C ALA A 29 16.99 0.83 -8.71
N ALA A 30 15.81 1.41 -8.96
CA ALA A 30 14.84 1.71 -7.91
C ALA A 30 14.33 0.45 -7.21
N TYR A 31 14.03 -0.64 -7.94
CA TYR A 31 13.63 -1.91 -7.32
C TYR A 31 14.76 -2.54 -6.49
N GLN A 32 16.02 -2.40 -6.92
CA GLN A 32 17.19 -2.84 -6.13
C GLN A 32 17.35 -2.03 -4.84
N ILE A 33 17.18 -0.70 -4.92
CA ILE A 33 17.18 0.19 -3.75
C ILE A 33 16.03 -0.17 -2.81
N GLN A 34 14.84 -0.42 -3.36
CA GLN A 34 13.67 -0.82 -2.60
C GLN A 34 13.92 -2.09 -1.80
N GLU A 35 14.47 -3.14 -2.43
CA GLU A 35 14.78 -4.40 -1.74
C GLU A 35 15.77 -4.19 -0.59
N ALA A 36 16.84 -3.43 -0.83
CA ALA A 36 17.83 -3.11 0.20
C ALA A 36 17.23 -2.28 1.35
N LEU A 37 16.37 -1.31 1.04
CA LEU A 37 15.64 -0.51 2.03
C LEU A 37 14.72 -1.39 2.88
N VAL A 38 13.90 -2.22 2.25
CA VAL A 38 12.95 -3.12 2.94
C VAL A 38 13.71 -4.03 3.91
N ARG A 39 14.82 -4.61 3.46
CA ARG A 39 15.69 -5.44 4.32
C ARG A 39 16.31 -4.65 5.48
N ALA A 40 16.75 -3.42 5.25
CA ALA A 40 17.28 -2.56 6.31
C ALA A 40 16.22 -2.13 7.32
N VAL A 41 14.95 -2.00 6.90
CA VAL A 41 13.82 -1.62 7.75
C VAL A 41 13.30 -2.79 8.56
N ALA A 42 12.97 -3.90 7.91
CA ALA A 42 12.20 -5.01 8.50
C ALA A 42 12.91 -6.38 8.46
N GLY A 43 14.10 -6.48 7.86
CA GLY A 43 14.73 -7.78 7.59
C GLY A 43 13.85 -8.61 6.66
N ASP A 44 13.57 -9.86 7.05
CA ASP A 44 12.73 -10.79 6.31
C ASP A 44 11.25 -10.80 6.80
N ALA A 45 10.89 -9.92 7.74
CA ALA A 45 9.56 -9.90 8.36
C ALA A 45 8.57 -9.04 7.53
N LEU A 46 7.98 -9.66 6.50
CA LEU A 46 7.00 -9.03 5.63
C LEU A 46 5.59 -9.59 5.88
N ALA A 47 4.59 -8.70 5.90
CA ALA A 47 3.18 -9.07 5.88
C ALA A 47 2.69 -9.44 4.46
N GLY A 48 3.43 -8.97 3.44
CA GLY A 48 3.19 -9.27 2.04
C GLY A 48 3.54 -8.10 1.12
N TYR A 49 2.71 -7.84 0.11
CA TYR A 49 2.99 -6.85 -0.93
C TYR A 49 1.80 -5.94 -1.23
N LYS A 50 2.08 -4.80 -1.85
CA LYS A 50 1.09 -3.77 -2.21
C LYS A 50 1.24 -3.36 -3.66
N ALA A 51 0.12 -3.15 -4.35
CA ALA A 51 0.07 -2.51 -5.65
C ALA A 51 -0.05 -1.00 -5.48
N GLY A 52 0.85 -0.23 -6.09
CA GLY A 52 0.83 1.23 -6.08
C GLY A 52 0.72 1.81 -7.47
N LEU A 53 0.24 3.05 -7.56
CA LEU A 53 0.06 3.76 -8.85
C LEU A 53 -0.75 2.91 -9.86
N THR A 54 -1.83 2.29 -9.38
CA THR A 54 -2.71 1.43 -10.18
C THR A 54 -3.59 2.22 -11.15
N ALA A 55 -3.89 3.48 -10.82
CA ALA A 55 -4.69 4.36 -11.66
C ALA A 55 -3.82 5.15 -12.67
N PRO A 56 -4.23 5.27 -13.95
CA PRO A 56 -3.51 6.05 -14.96
C PRO A 56 -3.24 7.51 -14.59
N ALA A 57 -4.17 8.14 -13.85
CA ALA A 57 -4.00 9.51 -13.38
C ALA A 57 -2.82 9.65 -12.41
N GLY A 58 -2.65 8.70 -11.49
CA GLY A 58 -1.51 8.65 -10.57
C GLY A 58 -0.20 8.37 -11.31
N GLN A 59 -0.22 7.43 -12.26
CA GLN A 59 0.94 7.14 -13.12
C GLN A 59 1.43 8.39 -13.84
N ALA A 60 0.52 9.11 -14.53
CA ALA A 60 0.83 10.35 -15.23
C ALA A 60 1.36 11.44 -14.29
N GLN A 61 0.76 11.60 -13.10
CA GLN A 61 1.21 12.57 -12.09
C GLN A 61 2.66 12.32 -11.65
N PHE A 62 3.05 11.05 -11.53
CA PHE A 62 4.38 10.65 -11.08
C PHE A 62 5.35 10.33 -12.23
N GLY A 63 4.95 10.55 -13.49
CA GLY A 63 5.81 10.40 -14.65
C GLY A 63 6.15 8.95 -15.02
N ILE A 64 5.24 8.01 -14.71
CA ILE A 64 5.31 6.62 -15.15
C ILE A 64 4.03 6.24 -15.90
N ASP A 65 3.99 5.04 -16.49
CA ASP A 65 2.88 4.56 -17.32
C ASP A 65 2.45 3.12 -16.97
N HIS A 66 2.89 2.63 -15.81
CA HIS A 66 2.58 1.29 -15.31
C HIS A 66 2.49 1.32 -13.77
N PRO A 67 1.76 0.37 -13.16
CA PRO A 67 1.72 0.25 -11.71
C PRO A 67 3.04 -0.27 -11.14
N LEU A 68 3.23 -0.10 -9.83
CA LEU A 68 4.41 -0.51 -9.09
C LEU A 68 4.06 -1.52 -7.99
N VAL A 69 5.02 -2.32 -7.56
CA VAL A 69 4.87 -3.20 -6.38
C VAL A 69 5.81 -2.78 -5.25
N GLY A 70 5.28 -2.74 -4.02
CA GLY A 70 6.02 -2.51 -2.79
C GLY A 70 5.77 -3.64 -1.79
N ALA A 71 6.52 -3.66 -0.70
CA ALA A 71 6.41 -4.62 0.40
C ALA A 71 5.69 -4.02 1.61
N LEU A 72 4.88 -4.84 2.28
CA LEU A 72 4.21 -4.51 3.54
C LEU A 72 5.06 -5.01 4.71
N TYR A 73 5.35 -4.13 5.67
CA TYR A 73 6.09 -4.50 6.86
C TYR A 73 5.18 -5.21 7.87
N GLU A 74 5.62 -6.34 8.43
CA GLU A 74 4.85 -7.06 9.46
C GLU A 74 4.65 -6.17 10.71
N ALA A 75 5.66 -5.41 11.10
CA ALA A 75 5.58 -4.46 12.21
C ALA A 75 4.60 -3.30 11.97
N GLY A 76 4.20 -3.05 10.71
CA GLY A 76 3.23 -2.03 10.33
C GLY A 76 1.78 -2.53 10.31
N ARG A 77 1.55 -3.81 10.59
CA ARG A 77 0.20 -4.40 10.59
C ARG A 77 -0.54 -4.02 11.87
N LEU A 78 -1.68 -3.35 11.70
CA LEU A 78 -2.63 -3.02 12.73
C LEU A 78 -3.95 -3.74 12.47
N GLU A 79 -4.74 -3.91 13.53
CA GLU A 79 -6.06 -4.54 13.47
C GLU A 79 -7.15 -3.48 13.59
N SER A 80 -8.36 -3.80 13.11
CA SER A 80 -9.52 -2.92 13.28
C SER A 80 -9.71 -2.52 14.75
N GLY A 81 -9.97 -1.24 14.98
CA GLY A 81 -9.99 -0.59 16.29
C GLY A 81 -8.68 0.10 16.67
N ALA A 82 -7.66 0.07 15.79
CA ALA A 82 -6.37 0.70 16.05
C ALA A 82 -6.47 2.22 16.26
N VAL A 83 -5.55 2.74 17.08
CA VAL A 83 -5.35 4.18 17.30
C VAL A 83 -3.92 4.53 16.95
N PHE A 84 -3.71 5.51 16.08
CA PHE A 84 -2.37 5.94 15.69
C PHE A 84 -2.32 7.44 15.37
N ALA A 85 -1.14 8.03 15.54
CA ALA A 85 -0.91 9.41 15.13
C ALA A 85 -0.85 9.52 13.61
N GLY A 86 -1.57 10.48 13.03
CA GLY A 86 -1.55 10.70 11.58
C GLY A 86 -0.16 11.14 11.12
N GLY A 87 0.38 12.19 11.74
CA GLY A 87 1.75 12.64 11.55
C GLY A 87 2.13 12.97 10.10
N GLY A 88 1.19 13.38 9.25
CA GLY A 88 1.43 13.59 7.80
C GLY A 88 1.27 12.34 6.93
N ALA A 89 0.79 11.24 7.48
CA ALA A 89 0.34 10.09 6.69
C ALA A 89 -0.90 10.43 5.85
N SER A 90 -1.16 9.57 4.88
CA SER A 90 -2.41 9.51 4.14
C SER A 90 -3.14 8.21 4.44
N LEU A 91 -4.35 8.08 3.89
CA LEU A 91 -5.24 6.93 4.02
C LEU A 91 -5.70 6.52 2.63
N GLU A 92 -5.68 5.22 2.36
CA GLU A 92 -6.20 4.61 1.14
C GLU A 92 -7.10 3.43 1.53
N CYS A 93 -8.31 3.37 0.95
CA CYS A 93 -9.17 2.21 1.08
C CYS A 93 -8.73 1.15 0.06
N GLU A 94 -8.52 -0.09 0.48
CA GLU A 94 -8.07 -1.18 -0.38
C GLU A 94 -8.78 -2.51 -0.07
N ILE A 95 -8.67 -3.46 -0.98
CA ILE A 95 -8.94 -4.88 -0.69
C ILE A 95 -7.62 -5.60 -0.47
N GLY A 96 -7.54 -6.32 0.64
CA GLY A 96 -6.46 -7.24 0.93
C GLY A 96 -6.85 -8.68 0.64
N VAL A 97 -6.09 -9.35 -0.21
CA VAL A 97 -6.27 -10.74 -0.60
C VAL A 97 -5.18 -11.60 0.03
N VAL A 98 -5.56 -12.64 0.76
CA VAL A 98 -4.60 -13.64 1.25
C VAL A 98 -4.40 -14.70 0.18
N VAL A 99 -3.14 -15.00 -0.13
CA VAL A 99 -2.75 -15.97 -1.15
C VAL A 99 -1.95 -17.13 -0.57
N ASP A 100 -1.83 -18.22 -1.32
CA ASP A 100 -0.84 -19.26 -1.06
C ASP A 100 0.53 -18.96 -1.70
N ALA A 101 1.48 -19.88 -1.53
CA ALA A 101 2.84 -19.74 -2.06
C ALA A 101 2.90 -19.72 -3.61
N ASP A 102 1.87 -20.20 -4.30
CA ASP A 102 1.75 -20.15 -5.76
C ASP A 102 1.04 -18.86 -6.23
N GLY A 103 0.56 -18.03 -5.29
CA GLY A 103 -0.21 -16.82 -5.57
C GLY A 103 -1.70 -17.07 -5.77
N THR A 104 -2.21 -18.25 -5.41
CA THR A 104 -3.64 -18.56 -5.51
C THR A 104 -4.42 -17.81 -4.43
N PRO A 105 -5.44 -17.00 -4.79
CA PRO A 105 -6.31 -16.36 -3.79
C PRO A 105 -7.02 -17.38 -2.90
N ARG A 106 -7.07 -17.12 -1.58
CA ARG A 106 -7.81 -17.93 -0.59
C ARG A 106 -8.98 -17.16 0.04
N SER A 107 -8.76 -15.89 0.37
CA SER A 107 -9.74 -15.02 1.03
C SER A 107 -9.46 -13.58 0.66
N ALA A 108 -10.47 -12.72 0.83
CA ALA A 108 -10.31 -11.28 0.70
C ALA A 108 -11.03 -10.56 1.83
N GLY A 109 -10.55 -9.37 2.15
CA GLY A 109 -11.17 -8.53 3.17
C GLY A 109 -10.75 -7.07 3.06
N PRO A 110 -11.47 -6.19 3.78
CA PRO A 110 -11.16 -4.76 3.86
C PRO A 110 -9.74 -4.49 4.38
N VAL A 111 -9.05 -3.53 3.79
CA VAL A 111 -7.80 -2.98 4.33
C VAL A 111 -7.81 -1.46 4.20
N ILE A 112 -7.22 -0.79 5.18
CA ILE A 112 -6.85 0.62 5.06
C ILE A 112 -5.34 0.69 4.98
N GLU A 113 -4.81 1.16 3.87
CA GLU A 113 -3.39 1.50 3.80
C GLU A 113 -3.17 2.88 4.43
N VAL A 114 -2.06 3.01 5.16
CA VAL A 114 -1.62 4.26 5.78
C VAL A 114 -0.25 4.62 5.22
N PRO A 115 -0.15 5.07 3.96
CA PRO A 115 1.13 5.43 3.37
C PRO A 115 1.68 6.72 3.98
N ARG A 116 3.01 6.78 4.07
CA ARG A 116 3.76 7.95 4.54
C ARG A 116 4.81 8.34 3.53
N ILE A 117 4.50 9.41 2.80
CA ILE A 117 5.41 10.00 1.82
C ILE A 117 6.00 11.30 2.38
N GLY A 118 7.32 11.43 2.31
CA GLY A 118 7.99 12.66 2.69
C GLY A 118 9.33 12.73 2.00
N PHE A 119 9.43 13.45 0.90
CA PHE A 119 10.73 13.77 0.29
C PHE A 119 11.24 15.10 0.85
N SER A 120 12.53 15.17 1.17
CA SER A 120 13.17 16.43 1.58
C SER A 120 13.24 17.47 0.44
N ARG A 121 13.15 17.01 -0.82
CA ARG A 121 13.09 17.83 -2.04
C ARG A 121 11.82 17.52 -2.80
N ARG A 122 11.16 18.55 -3.34
CA ARG A 122 9.87 18.37 -4.04
C ARG A 122 10.05 17.66 -5.38
N GLU A 123 11.16 17.95 -6.06
CA GLU A 123 11.56 17.34 -7.33
C GLU A 123 11.83 15.83 -7.24
N ASP A 124 12.10 15.31 -6.04
CA ASP A 124 12.32 13.88 -5.82
C ASP A 124 11.01 13.07 -5.84
N ALA A 125 9.84 13.71 -5.85
CA ALA A 125 8.54 13.06 -5.87
C ALA A 125 8.17 12.50 -7.26
N THR A 126 8.98 11.57 -7.77
CA THR A 126 8.77 10.85 -9.05
C THR A 126 8.33 9.41 -8.79
N GLY A 127 7.73 8.75 -9.79
CA GLY A 127 7.31 7.36 -9.69
C GLY A 127 8.48 6.39 -9.50
N VAL A 128 9.62 6.68 -10.12
CA VAL A 128 10.85 5.90 -9.91
C VAL A 128 11.35 6.02 -8.46
N ASN A 129 11.36 7.23 -7.90
CA ASN A 129 11.78 7.42 -6.51
C ASN A 129 10.76 6.86 -5.52
N LEU A 130 9.47 6.88 -5.85
CA LEU A 130 8.43 6.17 -5.12
C LEU A 130 8.70 4.67 -5.09
N CYS A 131 9.07 4.07 -6.23
CA CYS A 131 9.50 2.67 -6.27
C CYS A 131 10.67 2.44 -5.29
N ALA A 132 11.72 3.26 -5.38
CA ALA A 132 12.89 3.16 -4.52
C ALA A 132 12.57 3.25 -3.01
N CYS A 133 11.60 4.09 -2.63
CA CYS A 133 11.18 4.26 -1.24
C CYS A 133 10.01 3.35 -0.82
N ASN A 134 9.90 2.16 -1.42
CA ASN A 134 8.89 1.15 -1.11
C ASN A 134 7.44 1.64 -1.22
N ILE A 135 7.20 2.53 -2.19
CA ILE A 135 5.90 3.15 -2.49
C ILE A 135 5.24 3.71 -1.21
N ALA A 136 6.05 4.37 -0.37
CA ALA A 136 5.60 5.01 0.85
C ALA A 136 4.93 4.07 1.87
N ALA A 137 5.18 2.75 1.81
CA ALA A 137 4.62 1.81 2.77
C ALA A 137 5.06 2.15 4.22
N ASP A 138 4.08 2.27 5.12
CA ASP A 138 4.30 2.48 6.56
C ASP A 138 3.46 1.50 7.35
N ARG A 139 2.12 1.63 7.31
CA ARG A 139 1.20 0.78 8.08
C ARG A 139 -0.01 0.36 7.26
N ILE A 140 -0.70 -0.66 7.76
CA ILE A 140 -2.04 -1.05 7.32
C ILE A 140 -2.95 -1.25 8.52
N VAL A 141 -4.25 -1.06 8.36
CA VAL A 141 -5.28 -1.54 9.29
C VAL A 141 -6.07 -2.62 8.57
N ALA A 142 -5.87 -3.87 8.97
CA ALA A 142 -6.53 -5.01 8.36
C ALA A 142 -7.90 -5.27 8.98
N GLY A 143 -8.90 -5.51 8.13
CA GLY A 143 -10.20 -6.02 8.50
C GLY A 143 -10.25 -7.55 8.54
N THR A 144 -11.44 -8.08 8.82
CA THR A 144 -11.68 -9.53 8.83
C THR A 144 -11.68 -10.08 7.40
N GLN A 145 -10.98 -11.19 7.19
CA GLN A 145 -10.98 -11.91 5.92
C GLN A 145 -12.27 -12.72 5.74
N SER A 146 -12.75 -12.79 4.50
CA SER A 146 -13.96 -13.51 4.11
C SER A 146 -13.69 -14.38 2.88
N ALA A 147 -14.61 -15.29 2.57
CA ALA A 147 -14.53 -16.09 1.35
C ALA A 147 -14.48 -15.18 0.12
N LEU A 148 -13.72 -15.59 -0.89
CA LEU A 148 -13.66 -14.90 -2.16
C LEU A 148 -15.04 -14.77 -2.79
N ARG A 149 -15.21 -13.70 -3.56
CA ARG A 149 -16.45 -13.38 -4.26
C ARG A 149 -16.16 -13.10 -5.73
N ASP A 150 -17.20 -13.18 -6.54
CA ASP A 150 -17.12 -12.87 -7.98
C ASP A 150 -17.82 -11.54 -8.32
N ASP A 151 -18.50 -10.91 -7.34
CA ASP A 151 -19.35 -9.73 -7.51
C ASP A 151 -18.70 -8.43 -7.00
N TYR A 152 -17.37 -8.37 -6.86
CA TYR A 152 -16.67 -7.17 -6.36
C TYR A 152 -17.00 -5.89 -7.16
N ALA A 153 -17.26 -5.99 -8.46
CA ALA A 153 -17.64 -4.86 -9.31
C ALA A 153 -19.02 -4.26 -8.98
N GLU A 154 -19.85 -4.96 -8.21
CA GLU A 154 -21.16 -4.48 -7.74
C GLU A 154 -21.09 -3.90 -6.32
N LEU A 155 -19.92 -3.96 -5.68
CA LEU A 155 -19.69 -3.54 -4.32
C LEU A 155 -18.95 -2.20 -4.26
N SER A 156 -19.10 -1.52 -3.14
CA SER A 156 -18.44 -0.24 -2.88
C SER A 156 -17.90 -0.16 -1.46
N VAL A 157 -16.93 0.72 -1.26
CA VAL A 157 -16.49 1.19 0.05
C VAL A 157 -16.98 2.61 0.30
N THR A 158 -17.40 2.90 1.52
CA THR A 158 -17.60 4.26 2.02
C THR A 158 -16.70 4.50 3.22
N LEU A 159 -15.81 5.50 3.13
CA LEU A 159 -15.02 5.97 4.26
C LEU A 159 -15.72 7.15 4.91
N THR A 160 -15.93 7.09 6.21
CA THR A 160 -16.44 8.20 7.01
C THR A 160 -15.43 8.61 8.08
N ARG A 161 -15.42 9.90 8.43
CA ARG A 161 -14.73 10.45 9.61
C ARG A 161 -15.73 11.22 10.44
N ASP A 162 -15.85 10.87 11.72
CA ASP A 162 -16.74 11.53 12.68
C ASP A 162 -18.19 11.66 12.17
N GLY A 163 -18.63 10.70 11.34
CA GLY A 163 -19.95 10.66 10.71
C GLY A 163 -20.05 11.31 9.33
N ASP A 164 -19.06 12.12 8.93
CA ASP A 164 -19.04 12.76 7.61
C ASP A 164 -18.37 11.85 6.56
N THR A 165 -18.93 11.80 5.35
CA THR A 165 -18.34 11.02 4.25
C THR A 165 -17.07 11.67 3.73
N VAL A 166 -15.98 10.89 3.72
CA VAL A 166 -14.68 11.28 3.16
C VAL A 166 -14.57 10.84 1.70
N LEU A 167 -14.90 9.58 1.40
CA LEU A 167 -14.93 9.05 0.04
C LEU A 167 -15.97 7.94 -0.10
N GLN A 168 -16.41 7.71 -1.33
CA GLN A 168 -17.13 6.51 -1.75
C GLN A 168 -16.55 6.04 -3.08
N ALA A 169 -16.28 4.74 -3.21
CA ALA A 169 -15.61 4.16 -4.38
C ALA A 169 -16.06 2.73 -4.65
N GLY A 170 -16.01 2.30 -5.92
CA GLY A 170 -16.22 0.89 -6.32
C GLY A 170 -15.04 0.01 -5.93
N LEU A 171 -15.26 -1.27 -5.63
CA LEU A 171 -14.17 -2.20 -5.27
C LEU A 171 -13.39 -2.73 -6.49
N ASP A 172 -13.81 -2.39 -7.71
CA ASP A 172 -13.16 -2.73 -8.98
C ASP A 172 -12.31 -1.59 -9.57
N GLU A 173 -12.26 -0.42 -8.91
CA GLU A 173 -11.53 0.75 -9.40
C GLU A 173 -10.03 0.50 -9.55
N ALA A 174 -9.44 -0.28 -8.65
CA ALA A 174 -8.03 -0.64 -8.70
C ALA A 174 -7.81 -1.88 -9.58
N LEU A 175 -7.12 -1.70 -10.72
CA LEU A 175 -6.74 -2.76 -11.66
C LEU A 175 -7.90 -3.66 -12.15
N GLY A 176 -9.15 -3.20 -12.09
CA GLY A 176 -10.32 -4.01 -12.47
C GLY A 176 -10.79 -4.97 -11.37
N GLY A 177 -10.33 -4.77 -10.13
CA GLY A 177 -10.76 -5.48 -8.94
C GLY A 177 -9.75 -6.49 -8.38
N PRO A 178 -10.10 -7.16 -7.26
CA PRO A 178 -9.13 -7.91 -6.48
C PRO A 178 -8.50 -9.09 -7.23
N VAL A 179 -9.27 -9.79 -8.05
CA VAL A 179 -8.77 -10.98 -8.79
C VAL A 179 -7.81 -10.58 -9.91
N PRO A 180 -8.15 -9.65 -10.83
CA PRO A 180 -7.18 -9.16 -11.83
C PRO A 180 -5.94 -8.51 -11.20
N ALA A 181 -6.11 -7.75 -10.11
CA ALA A 181 -5.00 -7.13 -9.39
C ALA A 181 -4.00 -8.17 -8.87
N VAL A 182 -4.50 -9.23 -8.20
CA VAL A 182 -3.64 -10.31 -7.71
C VAL A 182 -2.93 -11.03 -8.85
N ALA A 183 -3.61 -11.32 -9.96
CA ALA A 183 -2.97 -11.95 -11.12
C ALA A 183 -1.77 -11.11 -11.62
N TRP A 184 -1.97 -9.80 -11.78
CA TRP A 184 -0.90 -8.88 -12.17
C TRP A 184 0.24 -8.83 -11.13
N MET A 185 -0.09 -8.78 -9.84
CA MET A 185 0.91 -8.75 -8.77
C MET A 185 1.76 -10.03 -8.75
N VAL A 186 1.14 -11.20 -8.90
CA VAL A 186 1.82 -12.50 -8.92
C VAL A 186 2.81 -12.59 -10.08
N GLU A 187 2.42 -12.13 -11.28
CA GLU A 187 3.31 -12.06 -12.44
C GLU A 187 4.47 -11.07 -12.20
N THR A 188 4.16 -9.88 -11.71
CA THR A 188 5.16 -8.84 -11.44
C THR A 188 6.17 -9.28 -10.38
N LEU A 189 5.71 -9.90 -9.29
CA LEU A 189 6.56 -10.42 -8.22
C LEU A 189 7.46 -11.56 -8.72
N ARG A 190 6.93 -12.42 -9.60
CA ARG A 190 7.72 -13.48 -10.26
C ARG A 190 8.85 -12.89 -11.09
N ASP A 191 8.57 -11.87 -11.90
CA ASP A 191 9.57 -11.19 -12.74
C ASP A 191 10.63 -10.47 -11.90
N LEU A 192 10.23 -9.94 -10.74
CA LEU A 192 11.14 -9.34 -9.76
C LEU A 192 11.91 -10.38 -8.91
N GLY A 193 11.65 -11.68 -9.07
CA GLY A 193 12.28 -12.74 -8.28
C GLY A 193 11.89 -12.73 -6.80
N ARG A 194 10.70 -12.21 -6.48
CA ARG A 194 10.18 -12.05 -5.11
C ARG A 194 9.17 -13.16 -4.81
N PRO A 195 9.58 -14.21 -4.05
CA PRO A 195 8.70 -15.35 -3.81
C PRO A 195 7.54 -14.99 -2.87
N LEU A 196 6.38 -15.60 -3.12
CA LEU A 196 5.24 -15.55 -2.22
C LEU A 196 5.35 -16.65 -1.17
N ALA A 197 4.86 -16.37 0.03
CA ALA A 197 4.69 -17.37 1.09
C ALA A 197 3.20 -17.70 1.28
N ASP A 198 2.92 -18.89 1.80
CA ASP A 198 1.55 -19.26 2.15
C ASP A 198 1.01 -18.34 3.24
N GLY A 199 -0.19 -17.79 3.02
CA GLY A 199 -0.84 -16.86 3.95
C GLY A 199 -0.43 -15.39 3.77
N MET A 200 0.36 -15.07 2.75
CA MET A 200 0.80 -13.69 2.49
C MET A 200 -0.36 -12.79 2.04
N LEU A 201 -0.35 -11.52 2.48
CA LEU A 201 -1.35 -10.52 2.13
C LEU A 201 -0.92 -9.70 0.91
N LEU A 202 -1.79 -9.58 -0.09
CA LEU A 202 -1.64 -8.67 -1.23
C LEU A 202 -2.72 -7.60 -1.16
N ILE A 203 -2.33 -6.32 -1.07
CA ILE A 203 -3.29 -5.20 -1.15
C ILE A 203 -3.29 -4.62 -2.57
N THR A 204 -4.49 -4.45 -3.13
CA THR A 204 -4.72 -4.43 -4.58
C THR A 204 -4.69 -3.03 -5.21
N GLY A 205 -4.44 -1.99 -4.41
CA GLY A 205 -4.39 -0.59 -4.82
C GLY A 205 -5.58 0.22 -4.32
N ALA A 206 -5.36 1.54 -4.22
CA ALA A 206 -6.29 2.50 -3.67
C ALA A 206 -7.63 2.58 -4.42
N LEU A 207 -8.71 2.56 -3.65
CA LEU A 207 -10.10 2.75 -4.07
C LEU A 207 -10.53 4.18 -3.71
N GLY A 208 -10.96 4.98 -4.68
CA GLY A 208 -11.32 6.39 -4.45
C GLY A 208 -10.14 7.32 -4.11
N GLY A 209 -8.90 6.88 -4.40
CA GLY A 209 -7.68 7.67 -4.28
C GLY A 209 -7.15 7.85 -2.85
N ILE A 210 -6.16 8.74 -2.74
CA ILE A 210 -5.41 9.02 -1.51
C ILE A 210 -6.00 10.21 -0.73
N HIS A 211 -6.14 10.06 0.59
CA HIS A 211 -6.74 11.09 1.45
C HIS A 211 -5.83 11.43 2.64
N PRO A 212 -5.68 12.70 3.04
CA PRO A 212 -4.90 13.03 4.24
C PRO A 212 -5.45 12.37 5.50
N ALA A 213 -4.58 11.78 6.33
CA ALA A 213 -4.95 11.25 7.64
C ALA A 213 -5.14 12.39 8.65
N GLN A 214 -6.34 12.98 8.71
CA GLN A 214 -6.66 14.02 9.69
C GLN A 214 -7.20 13.37 10.96
N SER A 215 -7.04 14.03 12.12
CA SER A 215 -7.53 13.49 13.40
C SER A 215 -9.05 13.26 13.37
N GLY A 216 -9.50 12.15 13.96
CA GLY A 216 -10.91 11.77 14.03
C GLY A 216 -11.10 10.25 14.09
N ALA A 217 -12.35 9.83 14.35
CA ALA A 217 -12.75 8.43 14.31
C ALA A 217 -13.23 8.06 12.91
N TYR A 218 -12.65 7.01 12.34
CA TYR A 218 -12.95 6.55 10.99
C TYR A 218 -13.68 5.21 10.98
N VAL A 219 -14.59 5.08 10.00
CA VAL A 219 -15.23 3.81 9.63
C VAL A 219 -15.16 3.67 8.12
N ALA A 220 -14.50 2.60 7.66
CA ALA A 220 -14.52 2.17 6.26
C ALA A 220 -15.49 0.99 6.13
N ASP A 221 -16.62 1.22 5.47
CA ASP A 221 -17.67 0.23 5.29
C ASP A 221 -17.64 -0.35 3.88
N TYR A 222 -17.35 -1.64 3.77
CA TYR A 222 -17.29 -2.41 2.52
C TYR A 222 -18.54 -3.29 2.33
N GLY A 223 -19.63 -2.96 3.04
CA GLY A 223 -20.91 -3.67 2.99
C GLY A 223 -20.77 -5.11 3.44
N VAL A 224 -21.03 -6.05 2.51
CA VAL A 224 -21.03 -7.49 2.79
C VAL A 224 -19.65 -8.04 3.17
N LEU A 225 -18.57 -7.32 2.88
CA LEU A 225 -17.20 -7.68 3.29
C LEU A 225 -16.87 -7.23 4.72
N GLY A 226 -17.75 -6.46 5.36
CA GLY A 226 -17.57 -5.94 6.71
C GLY A 226 -16.95 -4.55 6.73
N GLN A 227 -16.45 -4.18 7.91
CA GLN A 227 -15.98 -2.83 8.20
C GLN A 227 -14.58 -2.84 8.82
N VAL A 228 -13.84 -1.75 8.63
CA VAL A 228 -12.62 -1.42 9.38
C VAL A 228 -12.87 -0.13 10.14
N THR A 229 -12.59 -0.14 11.43
CA THR A 229 -12.64 1.04 12.29
C THR A 229 -11.24 1.41 12.74
N PHE A 230 -10.94 2.70 12.89
CA PHE A 230 -9.67 3.18 13.43
C PHE A 230 -9.78 4.64 13.86
N THR A 231 -8.86 5.10 14.70
CA THR A 231 -8.79 6.50 15.13
C THR A 231 -7.44 7.09 14.80
N VAL A 232 -7.47 8.25 14.14
CA VAL A 232 -6.28 9.07 13.91
C VAL A 232 -6.23 10.13 15.00
N THR A 233 -5.09 10.24 15.71
CA THR A 233 -4.84 11.28 16.72
C THR A 233 -3.97 12.39 16.17
#